data_AF-A0AA43BW53-F1
#
_entry.id   AF-A0AA43BW53-F1
#
_cell.length_a   1.000
_cell.length_b   1.000
_cell.length_c   1.000
_cell.angle_alpha   90.00
_cell.angle_beta   90.00
_cell.angle_gamma   90.00
#
_symmetry.space_group_name_H-M   'P 1'
#
loop_
_entity.id
_entity.type
_entity.pdbx_description
1 polymer ?
#
loop_
_entity_poly.entity_id
_entity_poly.type
_entity_poly.pdbx_seq_one_letter_code
_entity_poly.pdbx_strand_id
1 'polypeptide(L)'
;MRWTGLAALLVATAAGAYGDGPPPGHTGGFREPSCLRCHADNPVDDPLGAAAILGLPEAFEPGETYKLLVAVTRPGLVRAGFQLAARSLHADSSVIQAGTFRARGPAIAIAPDRGIEFVQHTARGTQTARPDTALWTVRWTAPLEALSATFHLAANATNDDASEFGDFIYLVERRVSAARR
;
A
#
# COMPACT_ATOMS: atom_id res chain seq x y z
N MET A 1 46.23 -33.76 3.02
CA MET A 1 45.48 -32.51 3.22
C MET A 1 44.22 -32.55 2.36
N ARG A 2 43.04 -32.77 2.97
CA ARG A 2 41.76 -32.80 2.26
C ARG A 2 41.12 -31.42 2.40
N TRP A 3 40.99 -30.70 1.30
CA TRP A 3 40.28 -29.42 1.23
C TRP A 3 38.79 -29.75 1.12
N THR A 4 38.04 -29.55 2.20
CA THR A 4 36.57 -29.56 2.16
C THR A 4 36.12 -28.20 1.64
N GLY A 5 35.71 -28.16 0.37
CA GLY A 5 35.05 -26.98 -0.20
C GLY A 5 33.70 -26.78 0.48
N LEU A 6 33.53 -25.65 1.16
CA LEU A 6 32.21 -25.17 1.58
C LEU A 6 31.46 -24.74 0.32
N ALA A 7 30.45 -25.52 -0.06
CA ALA A 7 29.43 -25.04 -0.99
C ALA A 7 28.61 -23.97 -0.26
N ALA A 8 28.80 -22.71 -0.64
CA ALA A 8 27.92 -21.63 -0.22
C ALA A 8 26.55 -21.86 -0.85
N LEU A 9 25.58 -22.27 -0.04
CA LEU A 9 24.19 -22.35 -0.44
C LEU A 9 23.67 -20.91 -0.54
N LEU A 10 23.69 -20.35 -1.75
CA LEU A 10 22.96 -19.12 -2.05
C LEU A 10 21.48 -19.42 -1.91
N VAL A 11 20.91 -19.08 -0.75
CA VAL A 11 19.47 -18.98 -0.60
C VAL A 11 19.07 -17.76 -1.43
N ALA A 12 18.65 -17.99 -2.67
CA ALA A 12 17.89 -17.01 -3.42
C ALA A 12 16.59 -16.78 -2.64
N THR A 13 16.56 -15.74 -1.82
CA THR A 13 15.30 -15.16 -1.36
C THR A 13 14.50 -14.83 -2.60
N ALA A 14 13.21 -15.20 -2.63
CA ALA A 14 12.33 -15.00 -3.77
C ALA A 14 12.14 -13.50 -4.06
N ALA A 15 13.14 -12.89 -4.71
CA ALA A 15 13.13 -11.56 -5.26
C ALA A 15 12.40 -11.62 -6.60
N GLY A 16 11.06 -11.58 -6.52
CA GLY A 16 10.19 -11.58 -7.70
C GLY A 16 8.99 -12.51 -7.54
N ALA A 17 7.92 -12.03 -6.92
CA ALA A 17 6.64 -12.74 -6.98
C ALA A 17 5.39 -11.85 -6.89
N TYR A 18 5.52 -10.53 -6.65
CA TYR A 18 4.39 -9.69 -6.27
C TYR A 18 4.12 -8.50 -7.21
N GLY A 19 4.48 -8.64 -8.49
CA GLY A 19 4.18 -7.64 -9.52
C GLY A 19 2.68 -7.47 -9.80
N ASP A 20 1.84 -8.41 -9.34
CA ASP A 20 0.37 -8.35 -9.39
C ASP A 20 -0.26 -8.08 -8.02
N GLY A 21 0.50 -7.39 -7.16
CA GLY A 21 0.10 -7.01 -5.82
C GLY A 21 0.88 -7.78 -4.73
N PRO A 22 1.21 -7.12 -3.61
CA PRO A 22 1.82 -7.75 -2.44
C PRO A 22 0.88 -8.76 -1.75
N PRO A 23 1.38 -9.61 -0.85
CA PRO A 23 0.51 -10.35 0.04
C PRO A 23 -0.32 -9.38 0.90
N PRO A 24 -1.62 -9.65 1.11
CA PRO A 24 -2.45 -8.88 2.05
C PRO A 24 -1.79 -8.71 3.42
N GLY A 25 -2.07 -7.58 4.08
CA GLY A 25 -1.49 -7.25 5.39
C GLY A 25 -0.06 -6.74 5.34
N HIS A 26 0.33 -6.00 4.29
CA HIS A 26 1.65 -5.33 4.20
C HIS A 26 1.55 -3.81 4.11
N THR A 27 0.67 -3.20 4.91
CA THR A 27 0.46 -1.74 4.89
C THR A 27 1.36 -0.97 5.87
N GLY A 28 2.08 -1.66 6.77
CA GLY A 28 2.82 -1.06 7.89
C GLY A 28 1.93 -0.59 9.06
N GLY A 29 0.62 -0.58 8.91
CA GLY A 29 -0.34 -0.16 9.93
C GLY A 29 -0.76 -1.28 10.88
N PHE A 30 -1.08 -0.94 12.13
CA PHE A 30 -1.54 -1.90 13.14
C PHE A 30 -0.59 -3.10 13.34
N ARG A 31 0.73 -2.85 13.35
CA ARG A 31 1.79 -3.85 13.51
C ARG A 31 1.92 -4.85 12.36
N GLU A 32 1.27 -4.60 11.23
CA GLU A 32 1.54 -5.32 9.99
C GLU A 32 2.96 -5.04 9.51
N PRO A 33 3.62 -5.99 8.82
CA PRO A 33 4.79 -5.67 8.00
C PRO A 33 4.43 -4.63 6.92
N SER A 34 5.43 -4.13 6.21
CA SER A 34 5.24 -3.28 5.03
C SER A 34 6.07 -3.78 3.86
N CYS A 35 6.03 -3.07 2.74
CA CYS A 35 6.92 -3.30 1.59
C CYS A 35 8.41 -3.29 1.97
N LEU A 36 8.78 -2.62 3.06
CA LEU A 36 10.14 -2.59 3.60
C LEU A 36 10.67 -3.98 3.97
N ARG A 37 9.80 -4.97 4.18
CA ARG A 37 10.21 -6.36 4.46
C ARG A 37 11.13 -6.93 3.38
N CYS A 38 10.95 -6.50 2.13
CA CYS A 38 11.78 -6.91 1.00
C CYS A 38 12.59 -5.72 0.46
N HIS A 39 12.00 -4.54 0.35
CA HIS A 39 12.62 -3.35 -0.24
C HIS A 39 13.28 -2.48 0.83
N ALA A 40 14.39 -2.96 1.42
CA ALA A 40 15.03 -2.37 2.60
C ALA A 40 16.31 -1.57 2.32
N ASP A 41 16.61 -1.30 1.05
CA ASP A 41 17.89 -0.71 0.63
C ASP A 41 18.01 0.78 0.96
N ASN A 42 16.89 1.51 0.84
CA ASN A 42 16.83 2.95 1.07
C ASN A 42 16.06 3.31 2.36
N PRO A 43 16.34 4.47 2.97
CA PRO A 43 15.53 4.98 4.07
C PRO A 43 14.05 5.09 3.69
N VAL A 44 13.17 4.74 4.63
CA VAL A 44 11.73 4.97 4.50
C VAL A 44 11.45 6.47 4.44
N ASP A 45 10.48 6.86 3.60
CA ASP A 45 10.04 8.23 3.43
C ASP A 45 11.17 9.19 3.02
N ASP A 46 12.02 8.74 2.08
CA ASP A 46 13.05 9.57 1.46
C ASP A 46 12.46 10.91 0.95
N PRO A 47 13.02 12.06 1.33
CA PRO A 47 12.39 13.36 1.09
C PRO A 47 12.34 13.78 -0.38
N LEU A 48 13.01 13.06 -1.30
CA LEU A 48 12.92 13.35 -2.73
C LEU A 48 11.63 12.81 -3.36
N GLY A 49 10.90 11.93 -2.68
CA GLY A 49 9.62 11.44 -3.15
C GLY A 49 8.54 11.51 -2.07
N ALA A 50 7.36 11.00 -2.41
CA ALA A 50 6.22 10.95 -1.51
C ALA A 50 5.18 9.94 -1.98
N ALA A 51 4.39 9.44 -1.04
CA ALA A 51 3.09 8.85 -1.30
C ALA A 51 1.97 9.68 -0.67
N ALA A 52 0.78 9.66 -1.26
CA ALA A 52 -0.37 10.40 -0.75
C ALA A 52 -1.70 9.70 -1.05
N ILE A 53 -2.66 9.90 -0.14
CA ILE A 53 -4.07 9.59 -0.34
C ILE A 53 -4.80 10.93 -0.47
N LEU A 54 -5.30 11.22 -1.68
CA LEU A 54 -6.04 12.44 -2.00
C LEU A 54 -7.54 12.14 -2.11
N GLY A 55 -8.37 13.17 -1.90
CA GLY A 55 -9.83 13.06 -1.99
C GLY A 55 -10.51 12.51 -0.73
N LEU A 56 -9.76 12.31 0.35
CA LEU A 56 -10.34 12.09 1.68
C LEU A 56 -11.07 13.36 2.14
N PRO A 57 -12.29 13.25 2.69
CA PRO A 57 -12.98 14.39 3.26
C PRO A 57 -12.34 14.81 4.59
N GLU A 58 -12.64 16.03 5.05
CA GLU A 58 -12.28 16.48 6.41
C GLU A 58 -13.00 15.63 7.47
N ALA A 59 -14.29 15.39 7.24
CA ALA A 59 -15.10 14.43 7.97
C ALA A 59 -16.00 13.66 6.99
N PHE A 60 -16.15 12.35 7.19
CA PHE A 60 -16.98 11.54 6.29
C PHE A 60 -18.44 11.48 6.74
N GLU A 61 -19.35 11.50 5.78
CA GLU A 61 -20.75 11.16 6.00
C GLU A 61 -20.91 9.64 5.97
N PRO A 62 -21.55 9.01 6.97
CA PRO A 62 -21.73 7.56 6.99
C PRO A 62 -22.45 7.04 5.73
N GLY A 63 -21.85 6.05 5.06
CA GLY A 63 -22.37 5.46 3.82
C GLY A 63 -22.09 6.25 2.53
N GLU A 64 -21.51 7.45 2.63
CA GLU A 64 -21.15 8.24 1.45
C GLU A 64 -19.94 7.63 0.72
N THR A 65 -19.90 7.76 -0.61
CA THR A 65 -18.82 7.19 -1.43
C THR A 65 -17.87 8.26 -1.96
N TYR A 66 -16.63 8.19 -1.53
CA TYR A 66 -15.57 9.09 -1.92
C TYR A 66 -14.71 8.49 -3.05
N LYS A 67 -14.35 9.31 -4.03
CA LYS A 67 -13.34 8.98 -5.03
C LYS A 67 -11.97 9.39 -4.49
N LEU A 68 -11.16 8.41 -4.14
CA LEU A 68 -9.80 8.60 -3.65
C LEU A 68 -8.80 8.47 -4.80
N LEU A 69 -7.70 9.21 -4.71
CA LEU A 69 -6.51 9.00 -5.54
C LEU A 69 -5.34 8.58 -4.65
N VAL A 70 -4.73 7.45 -4.99
CA VAL A 70 -3.42 7.08 -4.45
C VAL A 70 -2.38 7.62 -5.42
N ALA A 71 -1.45 8.42 -4.91
CA ALA A 71 -0.37 9.01 -5.70
C ALA A 71 0.98 8.62 -5.12
N VAL A 72 1.93 8.27 -6.00
CA VAL A 72 3.34 8.06 -5.67
C VAL A 72 4.16 8.92 -6.61
N THR A 73 5.04 9.74 -6.06
CA THR A 73 5.92 10.63 -6.83
C THR A 73 7.36 10.45 -6.40
N ARG A 74 8.27 10.32 -7.37
CA ARG A 74 9.70 10.28 -7.11
C ARG A 74 10.48 10.60 -8.40
N PRO A 75 11.52 11.45 -8.35
CA PRO A 75 12.45 11.56 -9.46
C PRO A 75 13.03 10.20 -9.85
N GLY A 76 12.95 9.86 -11.14
CA GLY A 76 13.43 8.59 -11.69
C GLY A 76 12.45 7.43 -11.55
N LEU A 77 11.19 7.67 -11.19
CA LEU A 77 10.19 6.60 -11.04
C LEU A 77 9.93 5.92 -12.39
N VAL A 78 10.17 4.61 -12.46
CA VAL A 78 9.87 3.80 -13.66
C VAL A 78 8.57 3.03 -13.47
N ARG A 79 8.38 2.43 -12.29
CA ARG A 79 7.12 1.80 -11.87
C ARG A 79 6.84 2.07 -10.41
N ALA A 80 5.60 1.84 -10.01
CA ALA A 80 5.23 1.90 -8.61
C ALA A 80 4.19 0.84 -8.25
N GLY A 81 4.21 0.42 -7.00
CA GLY A 81 3.21 -0.46 -6.41
C GLY A 81 2.74 0.09 -5.06
N PHE A 82 1.59 -0.38 -4.58
CA PHE A 82 1.11 -0.06 -3.26
C PHE A 82 0.22 -1.15 -2.66
N GLN A 83 -0.03 -1.03 -1.35
CA GLN A 83 -1.13 -1.64 -0.62
C GLN A 83 -1.79 -0.62 0.31
N LEU A 84 -3.12 -0.57 0.32
CA LEU A 84 -3.93 0.36 1.10
C LEU A 84 -5.01 -0.41 1.86
N ALA A 85 -5.24 -0.07 3.13
CA ALA A 85 -6.39 -0.54 3.91
C ALA A 85 -6.98 0.59 4.76
N ALA A 86 -8.29 0.56 4.98
CA ALA A 86 -9.01 1.46 5.88
C ALA A 86 -9.58 0.66 7.05
N ARG A 87 -9.15 1.00 8.27
CA ARG A 87 -9.46 0.23 9.48
C ARG A 87 -9.93 1.13 10.61
N SER A 88 -10.72 0.60 11.52
CA SER A 88 -11.11 1.25 12.78
C SER A 88 -10.75 0.35 13.94
N LEU A 89 -10.57 0.97 15.11
CA LEU A 89 -10.59 0.23 16.37
C LEU A 89 -12.04 0.12 16.84
N HIS A 90 -12.44 -1.10 17.19
CA HIS A 90 -13.67 -1.37 17.89
C HIS A 90 -13.50 -1.12 19.41
N ALA A 91 -14.60 -1.11 20.17
CA ALA A 91 -14.57 -0.80 21.61
C ALA A 91 -13.72 -1.78 22.44
N ASP A 92 -13.60 -3.02 22.00
CA ASP A 92 -12.76 -4.07 22.59
C ASP A 92 -11.30 -4.04 22.11
N SER A 93 -10.89 -2.96 21.43
CA SER A 93 -9.57 -2.78 20.81
C SER A 93 -9.26 -3.73 19.64
N SER A 94 -10.24 -4.48 19.14
CA SER A 94 -10.07 -5.24 17.91
C SER A 94 -9.99 -4.30 16.69
N VAL A 95 -9.19 -4.70 15.69
CA VAL A 95 -9.06 -3.98 14.42
C VAL A 95 -10.11 -4.52 13.47
N ILE A 96 -10.99 -3.64 12.99
CA ILE A 96 -12.06 -3.98 12.06
C ILE A 96 -11.94 -3.15 10.78
N GLN A 97 -12.55 -3.65 9.72
CA GLN A 97 -12.67 -2.94 8.45
C GLN A 97 -13.48 -1.64 8.64
N ALA A 98 -13.01 -0.54 8.04
CA ALA A 98 -13.70 0.75 8.07
C ALA A 98 -14.15 1.17 6.67
N GLY A 99 -15.39 0.82 6.35
CA GLY A 99 -15.99 1.07 5.04
C GLY A 99 -15.68 -0.04 4.03
N THR A 100 -16.00 0.18 2.77
CA THR A 100 -15.75 -0.79 1.69
C THR A 100 -15.07 -0.13 0.51
N PHE A 101 -14.20 -0.88 -0.16
CA PHE A 101 -13.54 -0.41 -1.37
C PHE A 101 -14.21 -0.97 -2.62
N ARG A 102 -14.07 -0.21 -3.72
CA ARG A 102 -14.41 -0.70 -5.06
C ARG A 102 -13.33 -0.36 -6.05
N ALA A 103 -12.84 -1.39 -6.73
CA ALA A 103 -11.93 -1.26 -7.85
C ALA A 103 -12.63 -0.59 -9.05
N ARG A 104 -11.89 0.22 -9.81
CA ARG A 104 -12.35 0.74 -11.09
C ARG A 104 -11.31 0.44 -12.17
N GLY A 105 -11.63 -0.52 -13.04
CA GLY A 105 -10.75 -0.94 -14.11
C GLY A 105 -9.65 -1.90 -13.64
N PRO A 106 -8.68 -2.23 -14.52
CA PRO A 106 -7.76 -3.34 -14.29
C PRO A 106 -6.51 -2.96 -13.49
N ALA A 107 -6.33 -1.70 -13.10
CA ALA A 107 -5.10 -1.21 -12.48
C ALA A 107 -4.97 -1.56 -10.99
N ILE A 108 -6.08 -1.90 -10.33
CA ILE A 108 -6.10 -2.28 -8.92
C ILE A 108 -6.96 -3.53 -8.71
N ALA A 109 -6.64 -4.28 -7.67
CA ALA A 109 -7.43 -5.38 -7.15
C ALA A 109 -7.75 -5.13 -5.67
N ILE A 110 -8.77 -5.81 -5.17
CA ILE A 110 -9.11 -5.85 -3.74
C ILE A 110 -8.87 -7.27 -3.27
N ALA A 111 -7.93 -7.45 -2.35
CA ALA A 111 -7.59 -8.73 -1.76
C ALA A 111 -8.08 -8.77 -0.31
N PRO A 112 -9.13 -9.53 0.01
CA PRO A 112 -9.60 -9.68 1.39
C PRO A 112 -8.69 -10.65 2.17
N ASP A 113 -8.35 -10.29 3.40
CA ASP A 113 -7.72 -11.20 4.36
C ASP A 113 -8.20 -10.88 5.78
N ARG A 114 -8.58 -11.92 6.54
CA ARG A 114 -9.04 -11.82 7.95
C ARG A 114 -10.09 -10.73 8.20
N GLY A 115 -10.99 -10.52 7.25
CA GLY A 115 -12.07 -9.52 7.34
C GLY A 115 -11.67 -8.08 7.04
N ILE A 116 -10.44 -7.84 6.58
CA ILE A 116 -9.95 -6.53 6.10
C ILE A 116 -9.82 -6.58 4.57
N GLU A 117 -10.21 -5.51 3.90
CA GLU A 117 -9.98 -5.37 2.46
C GLU A 117 -8.68 -4.60 2.21
N PHE A 118 -7.79 -5.19 1.41
CA PHE A 118 -6.56 -4.55 0.97
C PHE A 118 -6.67 -4.18 -0.50
N VAL A 119 -6.64 -2.88 -0.80
CA VAL A 119 -6.53 -2.39 -2.18
C VAL A 119 -5.07 -2.44 -2.58
N GLN A 120 -4.79 -3.03 -3.73
CA GLN A 120 -3.42 -3.17 -4.22
C GLN A 120 -3.33 -2.95 -5.72
N HIS A 121 -2.13 -2.61 -6.18
CA HIS A 121 -1.81 -2.54 -7.59
C HIS A 121 -1.91 -3.93 -8.25
N THR A 122 -2.17 -3.95 -9.56
CA THR A 122 -2.00 -5.12 -10.42
C THR A 122 -0.78 -4.95 -11.32
N ALA A 123 -0.40 -5.98 -12.06
CA ALA A 123 0.66 -5.90 -13.06
C ALA A 123 0.37 -4.84 -14.15
N ARG A 124 -0.92 -4.60 -14.44
CA ARG A 124 -1.35 -3.54 -15.37
C ARG A 124 -1.33 -2.15 -14.75
N GLY A 125 -1.39 -2.05 -13.43
CA GLY A 125 -1.48 -0.79 -12.69
C GLY A 125 -0.15 -0.19 -12.27
N THR A 126 0.98 -0.83 -12.55
CA THR A 126 2.29 -0.40 -12.03
C THR A 126 2.98 0.68 -12.87
N GLN A 127 2.38 1.06 -14.00
CA GLN A 127 2.91 2.07 -14.90
C GLN A 127 2.73 3.49 -14.35
N THR A 128 3.66 4.38 -14.67
CA THR A 128 3.52 5.81 -14.38
C THR A 128 2.40 6.44 -15.20
N ALA A 129 1.60 7.31 -14.59
CA ALA A 129 0.57 8.09 -15.27
C ALA A 129 1.15 9.30 -16.03
N ARG A 130 2.30 9.81 -15.56
CA ARG A 130 3.11 10.88 -16.15
C ARG A 130 4.54 10.76 -15.59
N PRO A 131 5.55 11.47 -16.12
CA PRO A 131 6.91 11.39 -15.59
C PRO A 131 6.95 11.51 -14.07
N ASP A 132 7.75 10.65 -13.45
CA ASP A 132 7.99 10.62 -12.00
C ASP A 132 6.75 10.37 -11.13
N THR A 133 5.60 9.99 -11.71
CA THR A 133 4.31 9.91 -10.99
C THR A 133 3.48 8.68 -11.39
N ALA A 134 3.07 7.88 -10.42
CA ALA A 134 2.04 6.85 -10.56
C ALA A 134 0.73 7.26 -9.85
N LEU A 135 -0.41 6.90 -10.43
CA LEU A 135 -1.74 7.27 -9.93
C LEU A 135 -2.72 6.11 -10.04
N TRP A 136 -3.47 5.87 -8.95
CA TRP A 136 -4.59 4.94 -8.93
C TRP A 136 -5.86 5.62 -8.43
N THR A 137 -7.00 5.27 -9.03
CA THR A 137 -8.32 5.69 -8.54
C THR A 137 -8.96 4.56 -7.76
N VAL A 138 -9.32 4.84 -6.51
CA VAL A 138 -10.03 3.93 -5.62
C VAL A 138 -11.37 4.58 -5.25
N ARG A 139 -12.45 3.80 -5.19
CA ARG A 139 -13.68 4.27 -4.53
C ARG A 139 -13.75 3.68 -3.14
N TRP A 140 -14.06 4.51 -2.16
CA TRP A 140 -14.25 4.11 -0.78
C TRP A 140 -15.63 4.57 -0.30
N THR A 141 -16.46 3.64 0.12
CA THR A 141 -17.74 3.92 0.79
C THR A 141 -17.50 3.92 2.28
N ALA A 142 -17.77 5.05 2.93
CA ALA A 142 -17.52 5.24 4.35
C ALA A 142 -18.38 4.29 5.22
N PRO A 143 -17.85 3.84 6.38
CA PRO A 143 -18.60 2.97 7.28
C PRO A 143 -19.86 3.64 7.81
N LEU A 144 -20.91 2.84 8.06
CA LEU A 144 -22.16 3.33 8.64
C LEU A 144 -22.07 3.63 10.13
N GLU A 145 -21.31 2.81 10.88
CA GLU A 145 -21.33 2.82 12.35
C GLU A 145 -20.00 3.24 12.99
N ALA A 146 -18.88 3.18 12.25
CA ALA A 146 -17.58 3.54 12.82
C ALA A 146 -17.44 5.07 12.96
N LEU A 147 -16.91 5.52 14.09
CA LEU A 147 -16.67 6.95 14.35
C LEU A 147 -15.43 7.50 13.62
N SER A 148 -14.63 6.61 13.05
CA SER A 148 -13.39 6.95 12.34
C SER A 148 -12.96 5.86 11.39
N ALA A 149 -12.17 6.24 10.39
CA ALA A 149 -11.39 5.32 9.55
C ALA A 149 -9.93 5.80 9.55
N THR A 150 -9.01 4.90 9.89
CA THR A 150 -7.56 5.09 9.74
C THR A 150 -7.09 4.32 8.52
N PHE A 151 -6.68 5.05 7.50
CA PHE A 151 -6.07 4.56 6.28
C PHE A 151 -4.59 4.36 6.51
N HIS A 152 -4.07 3.22 6.08
CA HIS A 152 -2.64 2.99 5.99
C HIS A 152 -2.29 2.57 4.58
N LEU A 153 -1.29 3.22 4.02
CA LEU A 153 -0.77 3.01 2.68
C LEU A 153 0.72 2.71 2.80
N ALA A 154 1.14 1.57 2.26
CA ALA A 154 2.54 1.32 1.93
C ALA A 154 2.70 1.39 0.41
N ALA A 155 3.65 2.18 -0.06
CA ALA A 155 3.95 2.34 -1.47
C ALA A 155 5.42 2.03 -1.74
N ASN A 156 5.68 1.46 -2.92
CA ASN A 156 7.01 1.20 -3.45
C ASN A 156 7.19 2.00 -4.75
N ALA A 157 8.25 2.79 -4.81
CA ALA A 157 8.73 3.49 -6.00
C ALA A 157 9.97 2.77 -6.55
N THR A 158 9.91 2.29 -7.79
CA THR A 158 10.90 1.36 -8.33
C THR A 158 11.64 1.90 -9.56
N ASN A 159 12.85 1.39 -9.74
CA ASN A 159 13.70 1.59 -10.91
C ASN A 159 13.43 0.56 -12.04
N ASP A 160 12.56 -0.44 -11.79
CA ASP A 160 12.17 -1.52 -12.71
C ASP A 160 13.32 -2.40 -13.21
N ASP A 161 14.34 -2.66 -12.37
CA ASP A 161 15.47 -3.54 -12.70
C ASP A 161 15.26 -5.02 -12.33
N ALA A 162 14.02 -5.38 -11.98
CA ALA A 162 13.61 -6.70 -11.49
C ALA A 162 14.29 -7.15 -10.19
N SER A 163 14.76 -6.20 -9.37
CA SER A 163 15.25 -6.42 -8.02
C SER A 163 14.51 -5.57 -6.98
N GLU A 164 14.70 -5.90 -5.70
CA GLU A 164 14.27 -5.10 -4.56
C GLU A 164 15.23 -3.94 -4.22
N PHE A 165 16.43 -3.92 -4.82
CA PHE A 165 17.45 -2.90 -4.55
C PHE A 165 17.20 -1.62 -5.36
N GLY A 166 17.58 -0.47 -4.79
CA GLY A 166 17.30 0.84 -5.42
C GLY A 166 15.83 1.28 -5.34
N ASP A 167 14.97 0.49 -4.71
CA ASP A 167 13.56 0.82 -4.47
C ASP A 167 13.39 1.71 -3.23
N PHE A 168 12.34 2.53 -3.24
CA PHE A 168 12.03 3.47 -2.16
C PHE A 168 10.63 3.25 -1.60
N ILE A 169 10.55 3.05 -0.29
CA ILE A 169 9.29 2.78 0.41
C ILE A 169 8.76 4.04 1.09
N TYR A 170 7.47 4.30 0.90
CA TYR A 170 6.74 5.39 1.54
C TYR A 170 5.58 4.83 2.35
N LEU A 171 5.43 5.31 3.59
CA LEU A 171 4.36 4.92 4.50
C LEU A 171 3.49 6.13 4.82
N VAL A 172 2.18 5.96 4.68
CA VAL A 172 1.21 7.03 4.93
C VAL A 172 0.14 6.51 5.86
N GLU A 173 -0.07 7.21 6.97
CA GLU A 173 -1.22 7.06 7.84
C GLU A 173 -2.13 8.29 7.72
N ARG A 174 -3.43 8.08 7.47
CA ARG A 174 -4.43 9.14 7.46
C ARG A 174 -5.67 8.72 8.21
N ARG A 175 -6.02 9.47 9.24
CA ARG A 175 -7.26 9.28 9.99
C ARG A 175 -8.31 10.31 9.55
N VAL A 176 -9.53 9.84 9.33
CA VAL A 176 -10.73 10.67 9.11
C VAL A 176 -11.80 10.26 10.11
N SER A 177 -12.56 11.23 10.61
CA SER A 177 -13.66 11.01 11.55
C SER A 177 -15.00 11.13 10.85
N ALA A 178 -16.03 10.49 11.41
CA ALA A 178 -17.39 10.72 10.98
C ALA A 178 -17.78 12.18 11.24
N ALA A 179 -18.57 12.77 10.34
CA ALA A 179 -19.18 14.07 10.55
C ALA A 179 -20.03 14.02 11.82
N ARG A 180 -19.91 15.05 12.67
CA ARG A 180 -20.75 15.17 13.86
C ARG A 180 -22.18 15.43 13.39
N ARG A 181 -23.12 14.65 13.89
CA ARG A 181 -24.54 14.97 13.79
C ARG A 181 -24.87 16.13 14.71
#